data_AF-A0A1G1FTS6-F1
#
_entry.id   AF-A0A1G1FTS6-F1
#
_cell.length_a   1.000
_cell.length_b   1.000
_cell.length_c   1.000
_cell.angle_alpha   90.00
_cell.angle_beta   90.00
_cell.angle_gamma   90.00
#
_symmetry.space_group_name_H-M   'P 1'
#
loop_
_entity.id
_entity.type
_entity.pdbx_description
1 polymer ?
#
loop_
_entity_poly.entity_id
_entity_poly.type
_entity_poly.pdbx_seq_one_letter_code
_entity_poly.pdbx_strand_id
1 'polypeptide(L)'
;MKESAEQLQVCPHCGTSLEEDRYVLRGDGTCRCEHCYFADTYLDGVVESIDTAYLVTLEAFVTAIDAREHEVGNHSLRVTEFSLVIGKAYGLRGRGLVDLYCGALLHDLGKIGVPDSVLLKAGPLTPEEQAVMQKHPEIGYGIIGRIGYFKKAAEIIRTHHEHFDGSGYPRGLKGDDIPVGARIFAVADALDALTVTRPYHLALSLDDATDVIVAASGSIYDPSVIEAFIRASGELKDYIGRIFITVNQASGERPGPTV
;
A
#
# COMPACT_ATOMS: atom_id res chain seq x y z
N MET A 1 58.98 1.79 -9.14
CA MET A 1 57.75 2.33 -9.75
C MET A 1 56.62 1.86 -8.85
N LYS A 2 56.16 2.52 -7.77
CA LYS A 2 55.79 3.93 -7.54
C LYS A 2 54.92 4.50 -8.66
N GLU A 3 53.82 3.82 -8.96
CA GLU A 3 52.65 4.48 -9.53
C GLU A 3 51.88 5.14 -8.38
N SER A 4 51.62 6.42 -8.59
CA SER A 4 51.25 7.47 -7.65
C SER A 4 49.85 7.30 -7.07
N ALA A 5 49.72 7.54 -5.77
CA ALA A 5 48.46 7.77 -5.05
C ALA A 5 47.74 9.09 -5.45
N GLU A 6 48.11 9.72 -6.58
CA GLU A 6 47.67 11.07 -6.97
C GLU A 6 46.38 11.13 -7.83
N GLN A 7 45.70 10.01 -8.09
CA GLN A 7 44.58 9.99 -9.06
C GLN A 7 43.18 9.67 -8.53
N LEU A 8 43.02 9.41 -7.23
CA LEU A 8 41.71 9.08 -6.69
C LEU A 8 41.05 10.33 -6.09
N GLN A 9 40.44 11.16 -6.94
CA GLN A 9 39.71 12.36 -6.52
C GLN A 9 38.31 12.06 -5.98
N VAL A 10 37.74 10.88 -6.26
CA VAL A 10 36.37 10.50 -5.91
C VAL A 10 36.26 9.01 -5.52
N CYS A 11 35.37 8.72 -4.57
CA CYS A 11 35.03 7.37 -4.15
C CYS A 11 34.36 6.63 -5.32
N PRO A 12 34.89 5.48 -5.77
CA PRO A 12 34.31 4.74 -6.89
C PRO A 12 32.93 4.13 -6.60
N HIS A 13 32.50 4.09 -5.33
CA HIS A 13 31.19 3.58 -4.93
C HIS A 13 30.09 4.66 -4.91
N CYS A 14 30.37 5.84 -4.32
CA CYS A 14 29.36 6.88 -4.10
C CYS A 14 29.66 8.23 -4.76
N GLY A 15 30.82 8.37 -5.41
CA GLY A 15 31.23 9.61 -6.08
C GLY A 15 31.71 10.73 -5.15
N THR A 16 31.71 10.54 -3.82
CA THR A 16 32.20 11.54 -2.86
C THR A 16 33.67 11.87 -3.10
N SER A 17 34.04 13.16 -3.09
CA SER A 17 35.43 13.56 -3.25
C SER A 17 36.30 13.01 -2.12
N LEU A 18 37.43 12.38 -2.48
CA LEU A 18 38.42 11.89 -1.54
C LEU A 18 39.45 13.01 -1.35
N GLU A 19 39.38 13.68 -0.21
CA GLU A 19 40.41 14.63 0.21
C GLU A 19 41.60 13.85 0.81
N GLU A 20 42.79 14.45 0.80
CA GLU A 20 43.98 13.91 1.45
C GLU A 20 43.60 13.48 2.88
N ASP A 21 43.74 12.18 3.16
CA ASP A 21 43.47 11.48 4.43
C ASP A 21 42.01 11.05 4.75
N ARG A 22 40.99 11.32 3.92
CA ARG A 22 39.59 10.88 4.18
C ARG A 22 39.14 9.68 3.36
N TYR A 23 39.99 8.66 3.25
CA TYR A 23 39.70 7.43 2.52
C TYR A 23 40.43 6.22 3.12
N VAL A 24 39.89 5.03 2.86
CA VAL A 24 40.45 3.76 3.32
C VAL A 24 40.87 2.92 2.12
N LEU A 25 42.11 2.44 2.13
CA LEU A 25 42.64 1.47 1.17
C LEU A 25 42.31 0.05 1.64
N ARG A 26 41.59 -0.71 0.83
CA ARG A 26 41.28 -2.11 1.09
C ARG A 26 42.46 -2.99 0.67
N GLY A 27 42.52 -4.21 1.22
CA GLY A 27 43.57 -5.19 0.90
C GLY A 27 43.58 -5.67 -0.56
N ASP A 28 42.51 -5.41 -1.31
CA ASP A 28 42.39 -5.67 -2.76
C ASP A 28 42.93 -4.52 -3.64
N GLY A 29 43.47 -3.47 -3.03
CA GLY A 29 44.02 -2.30 -3.74
C GLY A 29 42.97 -1.25 -4.12
N THR A 30 41.69 -1.45 -3.81
CA THR A 30 40.63 -0.45 -4.04
C THR A 30 40.57 0.58 -2.91
N CYS A 31 40.17 1.81 -3.22
CA CYS A 31 39.91 2.84 -2.20
C CYS A 31 38.40 3.06 -2.01
N ARG A 32 38.01 3.41 -0.80
CA ARG A 32 36.64 3.81 -0.42
C ARG A 32 36.72 5.06 0.45
N CYS A 33 35.74 5.96 0.36
CA CYS A 33 35.58 6.96 1.42
C CYS A 33 35.25 6.27 2.75
N GLU A 34 35.51 6.92 3.88
CA GLU A 34 35.25 6.37 5.21
C GLU A 34 33.80 5.85 5.36
N HIS A 35 32.83 6.56 4.78
CA HIS A 35 31.42 6.18 4.81
C HIS A 35 31.15 4.85 4.08
N CYS A 36 31.64 4.70 2.85
CA CYS A 36 31.47 3.45 2.09
C CYS A 36 32.31 2.31 2.67
N TYR A 37 33.50 2.60 3.19
CA TYR A 37 34.29 1.60 3.89
C TYR A 37 33.57 1.08 5.12
N PHE A 38 32.99 1.97 5.94
CA PHE A 38 32.22 1.58 7.11
C PHE A 38 31.00 0.76 6.73
N ALA A 39 30.26 1.19 5.70
CA ALA A 39 29.10 0.45 5.19
C ALA A 39 29.48 -0.94 4.68
N ASP A 40 30.48 -1.04 3.81
CA ASP A 40 30.96 -2.30 3.22
C ASP A 40 31.59 -3.25 4.27
N THR A 41 32.09 -2.72 5.39
CA THR A 41 32.84 -3.52 6.39
C THR A 41 31.99 -3.92 7.59
N TYR A 42 31.05 -3.06 8.00
CA TYR A 42 30.28 -3.25 9.24
C TYR A 42 28.77 -3.32 9.04
N LEU A 43 28.26 -2.93 7.87
CA LEU A 43 26.82 -2.94 7.57
C LEU A 43 26.47 -3.89 6.41
N ASP A 44 27.45 -4.56 5.83
CA ASP A 44 27.25 -5.60 4.81
C ASP A 44 26.43 -6.75 5.40
N GLY A 45 25.37 -7.16 4.70
CA GLY A 45 24.35 -8.08 5.22
C GLY A 45 23.39 -7.50 6.27
N VAL A 46 23.79 -6.49 7.06
CA VAL A 46 22.88 -5.77 7.97
C VAL A 46 21.87 -4.95 7.17
N VAL A 47 22.30 -4.25 6.12
CA VAL A 47 21.39 -3.48 5.26
C VAL A 47 20.45 -4.38 4.45
N GLU A 48 20.92 -5.55 4.00
CA GLU A 48 20.05 -6.56 3.36
C GLU A 48 19.08 -7.20 4.37
N SER A 49 19.48 -7.34 5.64
CA SER A 49 18.59 -7.79 6.72
C SER A 49 17.51 -6.76 7.06
N ILE A 50 17.72 -5.47 6.75
CA ILE A 50 16.76 -4.39 7.00
C ILE A 50 15.55 -4.49 6.05
N ASP A 51 15.74 -4.86 4.78
CA ASP A 51 14.61 -5.07 3.85
C ASP A 51 13.74 -6.26 4.27
N THR A 52 14.39 -7.34 4.73
CA THR A 52 13.69 -8.50 5.32
C THR A 52 12.99 -8.11 6.63
N ALA A 53 13.63 -7.30 7.47
CA ALA A 53 13.03 -6.80 8.72
C ALA A 53 11.80 -5.91 8.45
N TYR A 54 11.78 -5.12 7.38
CA TYR A 54 10.60 -4.34 6.99
C TYR A 54 9.45 -5.23 6.53
N LEU A 55 9.71 -6.32 5.80
CA LEU A 55 8.67 -7.29 5.44
C LEU A 55 8.07 -7.97 6.68
N VAL A 56 8.90 -8.45 7.61
CA VAL A 56 8.42 -9.06 8.86
C VAL A 56 7.65 -8.05 9.72
N THR A 57 8.05 -6.77 9.70
CA THR A 57 7.32 -5.69 10.38
C THR A 57 5.94 -5.44 9.75
N LEU A 58 5.86 -5.45 8.42
CA LEU A 58 4.58 -5.35 7.71
C LEU A 58 3.65 -6.50 8.08
N GLU A 59 4.15 -7.74 8.05
CA GLU A 59 3.39 -8.93 8.44
C GLU A 59 2.88 -8.84 9.89
N ALA A 60 3.72 -8.36 10.82
CA ALA A 60 3.33 -8.15 12.21
C ALA A 60 2.22 -7.10 12.35
N PHE A 61 2.26 -6.01 11.58
CA PHE A 61 1.19 -5.01 11.59
C PHE A 61 -0.11 -5.55 11.02
N VAL A 62 -0.08 -6.27 9.89
CA VAL A 62 -1.25 -6.93 9.33
C VAL A 62 -1.87 -7.89 10.34
N THR A 63 -1.04 -8.74 10.95
CA THR A 63 -1.48 -9.69 11.99
C THR A 63 -2.15 -8.97 13.17
N ALA A 64 -1.63 -7.80 13.57
CA ALA A 64 -2.20 -7.03 14.67
C ALA A 64 -3.56 -6.39 14.31
N ILE A 65 -3.73 -5.92 13.06
CA ILE A 65 -5.01 -5.41 12.56
C ILE A 65 -6.03 -6.54 12.52
N ASP A 66 -5.68 -7.67 11.88
CA ASP A 66 -6.55 -8.85 11.72
C ASP A 66 -6.96 -9.45 13.08
N ALA A 67 -6.08 -9.41 14.08
CA ALA A 67 -6.40 -9.90 15.42
C ALA A 67 -7.48 -9.05 16.13
N ARG A 68 -7.63 -7.78 15.73
CA ARG A 68 -8.58 -6.85 16.34
C ARG A 68 -9.84 -6.68 15.48
N GLU A 69 -9.68 -6.65 14.17
CA GLU A 69 -10.78 -6.53 13.23
C GLU A 69 -11.34 -7.92 12.94
N HIS A 70 -12.56 -8.19 13.40
CA HIS A 70 -13.30 -9.40 13.02
C HIS A 70 -13.81 -9.34 11.57
N GLU A 71 -13.02 -8.76 10.66
CA GLU A 71 -13.40 -8.66 9.25
C GLU A 71 -13.45 -10.05 8.62
N VAL A 72 -14.52 -10.27 7.84
CA VAL A 72 -14.77 -11.53 7.17
C VAL A 72 -13.89 -11.58 5.92
N GLY A 73 -12.78 -12.32 6.04
CA GLY A 73 -11.92 -12.73 4.94
C GLY A 73 -11.06 -11.61 4.36
N ASN A 74 -9.76 -11.65 4.64
CA ASN A 74 -8.63 -11.13 3.84
C ASN A 74 -8.87 -9.90 2.95
N HIS A 75 -9.64 -8.89 3.39
CA HIS A 75 -10.01 -7.71 2.60
C HIS A 75 -8.77 -6.91 2.19
N SER A 76 -7.92 -6.60 3.18
CA SER A 76 -6.65 -5.89 2.96
C SER A 76 -5.77 -6.58 1.92
N LEU A 77 -5.73 -7.92 1.89
CA LEU A 77 -4.99 -8.68 0.90
C LEU A 77 -5.61 -8.56 -0.50
N ARG A 78 -6.93 -8.75 -0.63
CA ARG A 78 -7.61 -8.66 -1.93
C ARG A 78 -7.51 -7.27 -2.54
N VAL A 79 -7.75 -6.22 -1.75
CA VAL A 79 -7.61 -4.83 -2.22
C VAL A 79 -6.17 -4.53 -2.62
N THR A 80 -5.19 -5.07 -1.89
CA THR A 80 -3.77 -4.97 -2.28
C THR A 80 -3.51 -5.62 -3.63
N GLU A 81 -4.05 -6.81 -3.88
CA GLU A 81 -3.87 -7.53 -5.14
C GLU A 81 -4.53 -6.80 -6.31
N PHE A 82 -5.77 -6.32 -6.14
CA PHE A 82 -6.45 -5.48 -7.12
C PHE A 82 -5.66 -4.20 -7.40
N SER A 83 -5.17 -3.53 -6.35
CA SER A 83 -4.35 -2.32 -6.47
C SER A 83 -3.11 -2.56 -7.30
N LEU A 84 -2.42 -3.69 -7.09
CA LEU A 84 -1.21 -4.03 -7.85
C LEU A 84 -1.48 -4.31 -9.33
N VAL A 85 -2.58 -5.00 -9.64
CA VAL A 85 -3.01 -5.27 -11.01
C VAL A 85 -3.33 -3.95 -11.73
N ILE A 86 -4.14 -3.10 -11.13
CA ILE A 86 -4.49 -1.77 -11.68
C ILE A 86 -3.24 -0.89 -11.80
N GLY A 87 -2.39 -0.85 -10.78
CA GLY A 87 -1.16 -0.05 -10.78
C GLY A 87 -0.17 -0.47 -11.86
N LYS A 88 -0.05 -1.76 -12.15
CA LYS A 88 0.76 -2.26 -13.28
C LYS A 88 0.18 -1.80 -14.62
N ALA A 89 -1.14 -1.89 -14.80
CA ALA A 89 -1.83 -1.42 -16.01
C ALA A 89 -1.81 0.11 -16.17
N TYR A 90 -1.71 0.85 -15.07
CA TYR A 90 -1.50 2.30 -15.05
C TYR A 90 -0.08 2.68 -15.50
N GLY A 91 0.90 1.83 -15.20
CA GLY A 91 2.30 2.04 -15.57
C GLY A 91 3.25 2.16 -14.39
N LEU A 92 2.81 1.93 -13.14
CA LEU A 92 3.69 1.90 -11.98
C LEU A 92 4.70 0.76 -12.08
N ARG A 93 5.96 1.02 -11.73
CA ARG A 93 7.06 0.04 -11.74
C ARG A 93 7.96 0.25 -10.53
N GLY A 94 8.76 -0.77 -10.19
CA GLY A 94 9.78 -0.70 -9.14
C GLY A 94 9.23 -0.16 -7.82
N ARG A 95 9.89 0.86 -7.27
CA ARG A 95 9.54 1.48 -5.97
C ARG A 95 8.07 1.93 -5.89
N GLY A 96 7.48 2.43 -6.98
CA GLY A 96 6.09 2.89 -6.98
C GLY A 96 5.08 1.75 -6.71
N LEU A 97 5.36 0.53 -7.20
CA LEU A 97 4.54 -0.64 -6.89
C LEU A 97 4.74 -1.11 -5.44
N VAL A 98 5.96 -0.99 -4.91
CA VAL A 98 6.24 -1.35 -3.51
C VAL A 98 5.53 -0.39 -2.56
N ASP A 99 5.56 0.91 -2.85
CA ASP A 99 4.83 1.91 -2.07
C ASP A 99 3.32 1.65 -2.10
N LEU A 100 2.76 1.34 -3.28
CA LEU A 100 1.35 0.96 -3.44
C LEU A 100 1.01 -0.31 -2.65
N TYR A 101 1.85 -1.35 -2.75
CA TYR A 101 1.67 -2.58 -1.98
C TYR A 101 1.59 -2.31 -0.47
N CYS A 102 2.58 -1.60 0.08
CA CYS A 102 2.63 -1.32 1.51
C CYS A 102 1.47 -0.42 1.95
N GLY A 103 1.13 0.59 1.14
CA GLY A 103 0.05 1.53 1.44
C GLY A 103 -1.32 0.87 1.41
N ALA A 104 -1.57 0.00 0.42
CA ALA A 104 -2.81 -0.76 0.31
C ALA A 104 -2.97 -1.78 1.43
N LEU A 105 -1.89 -2.49 1.76
CA LEU A 105 -1.91 -3.54 2.79
C LEU A 105 -2.17 -2.96 4.19
N LEU A 106 -1.71 -1.74 4.45
CA LEU A 106 -1.80 -1.07 5.74
C LEU A 106 -2.80 0.09 5.78
N HIS A 107 -3.67 0.24 4.77
CA HIS A 107 -4.60 1.38 4.66
C HIS A 107 -5.40 1.62 5.95
N ASP A 108 -5.77 0.54 6.63
CA ASP A 108 -6.57 0.55 7.84
C ASP A 108 -5.79 0.43 9.15
N LEU A 109 -4.45 0.47 9.12
CA LEU A 109 -3.62 0.37 10.33
C LEU A 109 -3.99 1.38 11.43
N GLY A 110 -4.47 2.56 11.03
CA GLY A 110 -4.89 3.58 11.98
C GLY A 110 -6.17 3.27 12.75
N LYS A 111 -6.97 2.27 12.34
CA LYS A 111 -8.14 1.83 13.09
C LYS A 111 -7.76 1.34 14.48
N ILE A 112 -6.50 0.93 14.72
CA ILE A 112 -5.93 0.65 16.07
C ILE A 112 -6.20 1.80 17.07
N GLY A 113 -6.20 3.06 16.61
CA GLY A 113 -6.48 4.22 17.45
C GLY A 113 -7.95 4.60 17.59
N VAL A 114 -8.88 3.89 16.93
CA VAL A 114 -10.33 4.12 17.01
C VAL A 114 -10.91 3.33 18.20
N PRO A 115 -11.71 3.92 19.10
CA PRO A 115 -12.30 3.20 20.23
C PRO A 115 -13.21 2.03 19.80
N ASP A 116 -13.20 0.93 20.56
CA ASP A 116 -14.02 -0.27 20.26
C ASP A 116 -15.52 0.04 20.17
N SER A 117 -16.01 0.99 20.98
CA SER A 117 -17.42 1.42 20.94
C SER A 117 -17.84 2.04 19.60
N VAL A 118 -16.87 2.53 18.82
CA VAL A 118 -17.07 3.07 17.48
C VAL A 118 -16.75 2.00 16.43
N LEU A 119 -15.60 1.32 16.57
CA LEU A 119 -15.11 0.34 15.58
C LEU A 119 -16.00 -0.91 15.48
N LEU A 120 -16.47 -1.43 16.62
CA LEU A 120 -17.23 -2.69 16.71
C LEU A 120 -18.74 -2.46 16.83
N LYS A 121 -19.23 -1.25 16.56
CA LYS A 121 -20.65 -0.92 16.71
C LYS A 121 -21.50 -1.71 15.71
N ALA A 122 -22.45 -2.49 16.23
CA ALA A 122 -23.46 -3.17 15.42
C ALA A 122 -24.57 -2.20 14.98
N GLY A 123 -24.30 -1.37 13.97
CA GLY A 123 -25.27 -0.42 13.42
C GLY A 123 -24.61 0.83 12.82
N PRO A 124 -25.42 1.77 12.30
CA PRO A 124 -24.89 3.01 11.72
C PRO A 124 -24.21 3.88 12.78
N LEU A 125 -23.12 4.53 12.37
CA LEU A 125 -22.39 5.51 13.18
C LEU A 125 -23.10 6.86 13.19
N THR A 126 -23.16 7.52 14.35
CA THR A 126 -23.60 8.93 14.48
C THR A 126 -22.57 9.85 13.82
N PRO A 127 -22.91 11.12 13.51
CA PRO A 127 -21.94 12.07 12.95
C PRO A 127 -20.66 12.22 13.78
N GLU A 128 -20.78 12.18 15.11
CA GLU A 128 -19.63 12.27 16.03
C GLU A 128 -18.77 11.01 15.98
N GLU A 129 -19.40 9.83 15.92
CA GLU A 129 -18.71 8.55 15.77
C GLU A 129 -18.03 8.43 14.40
N GLN A 130 -18.66 8.92 13.33
CA GLN A 130 -18.05 9.02 12.00
C GLN A 130 -16.82 9.92 12.03
N ALA A 131 -16.90 11.09 12.68
CA ALA A 131 -15.75 11.98 12.83
C ALA A 131 -14.59 11.34 13.64
N VAL A 132 -14.88 10.39 14.53
CA VAL A 132 -13.85 9.58 15.21
C VAL A 132 -13.26 8.54 14.26
N MET A 133 -14.11 7.82 13.51
CA MET A 133 -13.68 6.83 12.52
C MET A 133 -12.79 7.44 11.44
N GLN A 134 -13.14 8.62 10.92
CA GLN A 134 -12.39 9.36 9.89
C GLN A 134 -10.99 9.81 10.31
N LYS A 135 -10.60 9.61 11.57
CA LYS A 135 -9.23 9.90 12.05
C LYS A 135 -8.25 8.79 11.72
N HIS A 136 -8.70 7.59 11.37
CA HIS A 136 -7.81 6.46 11.13
C HIS A 136 -6.74 6.74 10.03
N PRO A 137 -6.98 7.50 8.94
CA PRO A 137 -5.93 7.75 7.96
C PRO A 137 -4.75 8.55 8.56
N GLU A 138 -5.05 9.57 9.38
CA GLU A 138 -4.03 10.38 10.07
C GLU A 138 -3.31 9.57 11.16
N ILE A 139 -4.02 8.68 11.86
CA ILE A 139 -3.41 7.79 12.86
C ILE A 139 -2.45 6.81 12.18
N GLY A 140 -2.89 6.16 11.10
CA GLY A 140 -2.06 5.22 10.32
C GLY A 140 -0.82 5.90 9.76
N TYR A 141 -0.97 7.11 9.21
CA TYR A 141 0.15 7.97 8.81
C TYR A 141 1.12 8.23 9.97
N GLY A 142 0.61 8.58 11.15
CA GLY A 142 1.43 8.83 12.34
C GLY A 142 2.22 7.62 12.83
N ILE A 143 1.70 6.40 12.63
CA ILE A 143 2.35 5.15 13.04
C ILE A 143 3.55 4.84 12.14
N ILE A 144 3.37 4.80 10.81
CA ILE A 144 4.43 4.34 9.89
C ILE A 144 5.20 5.47 9.20
N GLY A 145 4.68 6.69 9.17
CA GLY A 145 5.28 7.82 8.43
C GLY A 145 6.65 8.26 8.94
N ARG A 146 7.03 7.85 10.16
CA ARG A 146 8.37 8.07 10.73
C ARG A 146 9.42 7.11 10.18
N ILE A 147 8.99 5.98 9.59
CA ILE A 147 9.88 5.01 8.98
C ILE A 147 10.15 5.47 7.56
N GLY A 148 11.39 5.90 7.28
CA GLY A 148 11.74 6.52 5.98
C GLY A 148 11.36 5.66 4.77
N TYR A 149 11.51 4.34 4.87
CA TYR A 149 11.13 3.37 3.85
C TYR A 149 9.63 3.39 3.51
N PHE A 150 8.77 3.69 4.49
CA PHE A 150 7.32 3.72 4.33
C PHE A 150 6.75 5.11 4.07
N LYS A 151 7.57 6.16 3.95
CA LYS A 151 7.06 7.54 3.85
C LYS A 151 6.03 7.74 2.74
N LYS A 152 6.23 7.17 1.55
CA LYS A 152 5.27 7.25 0.43
C LYS A 152 4.04 6.37 0.63
N ALA A 153 4.22 5.17 1.19
CA ALA A 153 3.13 4.30 1.58
C ALA A 153 2.25 4.95 2.66
N ALA A 154 2.85 5.66 3.60
CA ALA A 154 2.15 6.41 4.64
C ALA A 154 1.26 7.50 4.03
N GLU A 155 1.73 8.23 3.02
CA GLU A 155 0.88 9.20 2.32
C GLU A 155 -0.31 8.51 1.62
N ILE A 156 -0.12 7.30 1.06
CA ILE A 156 -1.24 6.52 0.51
C ILE A 156 -2.26 6.21 1.59
N ILE A 157 -1.83 5.69 2.75
CA ILE A 157 -2.69 5.44 3.92
C ILE A 157 -3.39 6.72 4.37
N ARG A 158 -2.69 7.84 4.36
CA ARG A 158 -3.25 9.12 4.83
C ARG A 158 -4.39 9.62 3.93
N THR A 159 -4.31 9.36 2.63
CA THR A 159 -5.18 9.99 1.63
C THR A 159 -6.06 8.99 0.89
N HIS A 160 -6.20 7.76 1.36
CA HIS A 160 -6.95 6.72 0.65
C HIS A 160 -8.47 6.96 0.60
N HIS A 161 -8.98 7.88 1.44
CA HIS A 161 -10.36 8.36 1.41
C HIS A 161 -10.52 9.75 0.75
N GLU A 162 -9.48 10.26 0.09
CA GLU A 162 -9.62 11.45 -0.74
C GLU A 162 -10.41 11.12 -2.01
N HIS A 163 -11.28 12.03 -2.42
CA HIS A 163 -12.03 11.94 -3.68
C HIS A 163 -11.39 12.84 -4.71
N PHE A 164 -11.39 12.41 -5.97
CA PHE A 164 -10.72 13.13 -7.06
C PHE A 164 -11.21 14.59 -7.23
N ASP A 165 -12.47 14.88 -6.89
CA ASP A 165 -13.07 16.22 -6.95
C ASP A 165 -12.76 17.13 -5.75
N GLY A 166 -12.16 16.60 -4.69
CA GLY A 166 -11.85 17.29 -3.44
C GLY A 166 -12.89 17.14 -2.33
N SER A 167 -13.93 16.34 -2.51
CA SER A 167 -14.97 16.13 -1.49
C SER A 167 -14.58 15.12 -0.40
N GLY A 168 -13.40 14.51 -0.51
CA GLY A 168 -12.92 13.47 0.40
C GLY A 168 -12.24 14.04 1.65
N TYR A 169 -11.58 13.15 2.39
CA TYR A 169 -10.93 13.45 3.66
C TYR A 169 -9.62 12.67 3.80
N PRO A 170 -8.72 13.03 4.72
CA PRO A 170 -8.81 14.05 5.77
C PRO A 170 -8.40 15.47 5.35
N ARG A 171 -7.82 15.66 4.17
CA ARG A 171 -7.19 16.92 3.74
C ARG A 171 -7.96 17.64 2.63
N GLY A 172 -8.92 16.99 1.97
CA GLY A 172 -9.69 17.58 0.88
C GLY A 172 -8.81 17.84 -0.34
N LEU A 173 -7.90 16.91 -0.64
CA LEU A 173 -7.00 17.00 -1.78
C LEU A 173 -7.79 16.77 -3.07
N LYS A 174 -7.38 17.42 -4.15
CA LYS A 174 -8.08 17.37 -5.44
C LYS A 174 -7.14 16.95 -6.56
N GLY A 175 -7.64 16.11 -7.46
CA GLY A 175 -6.95 15.74 -8.68
C GLY A 175 -5.57 15.13 -8.41
N ASP A 176 -4.54 15.70 -9.02
CA ASP A 176 -3.16 15.23 -8.94
C ASP A 176 -2.46 15.52 -7.61
N ASP A 177 -3.06 16.33 -6.73
CA ASP A 177 -2.55 16.51 -5.37
C ASP A 177 -2.69 15.22 -4.54
N ILE A 178 -3.60 14.32 -4.94
CA ILE A 178 -3.74 13.00 -4.35
C ILE A 178 -2.63 12.09 -4.92
N PRO A 179 -1.83 11.43 -4.05
CA PRO A 179 -0.84 10.45 -4.49
C PRO A 179 -1.47 9.42 -5.43
N VAL A 180 -0.81 9.14 -6.56
CA VAL A 180 -1.32 8.19 -7.56
C VAL A 180 -1.65 6.81 -6.96
N GLY A 181 -0.88 6.37 -5.96
CA GLY A 181 -1.15 5.13 -5.25
C GLY A 181 -2.48 5.14 -4.49
N ALA A 182 -2.86 6.26 -3.87
CA ALA A 182 -4.17 6.40 -3.21
C ALA A 182 -5.32 6.45 -4.22
N ARG A 183 -5.11 7.11 -5.37
CA ARG A 183 -6.10 7.12 -6.47
C ARG A 183 -6.35 5.72 -7.04
N ILE A 184 -5.29 4.91 -7.19
CA ILE A 184 -5.39 3.51 -7.59
C ILE A 184 -6.09 2.67 -6.51
N PHE A 185 -5.68 2.85 -5.26
CA PHE A 185 -6.27 2.14 -4.12
C PHE A 185 -7.78 2.37 -4.02
N ALA A 186 -8.26 3.61 -4.16
CA ALA A 186 -9.68 3.93 -4.04
C ALA A 186 -10.55 3.13 -5.02
N VAL A 187 -10.06 2.90 -6.26
CA VAL A 187 -10.75 2.07 -7.25
C VAL A 187 -10.72 0.59 -6.85
N ALA A 188 -9.58 0.11 -6.34
CA ALA A 188 -9.43 -1.28 -5.89
C ALA A 188 -10.30 -1.61 -4.67
N ASP A 189 -10.40 -0.68 -3.72
CA ASP A 189 -11.22 -0.81 -2.52
C ASP A 189 -12.72 -0.85 -2.86
N ALA A 190 -13.16 0.04 -3.75
CA ALA A 190 -14.52 0.03 -4.28
C ALA A 190 -14.84 -1.29 -4.99
N LEU A 191 -13.90 -1.83 -5.77
CA LEU A 191 -14.08 -3.13 -6.43
C LEU A 191 -14.30 -4.26 -5.43
N ASP A 192 -13.49 -4.33 -4.37
CA ASP A 192 -13.67 -5.35 -3.32
C ASP A 192 -15.00 -5.18 -2.60
N ALA A 193 -15.35 -3.95 -2.23
CA ALA A 193 -16.60 -3.65 -1.54
C ALA A 193 -17.85 -4.05 -2.37
N LEU A 194 -17.79 -3.88 -3.69
CA LEU A 194 -18.89 -4.23 -4.60
C LEU A 194 -18.93 -5.72 -4.96
N THR A 195 -17.79 -6.40 -5.02
CA THR A 195 -17.70 -7.79 -5.51
C THR A 195 -17.64 -8.84 -4.40
N VAL A 196 -17.58 -8.45 -3.12
CA VAL A 196 -17.57 -9.39 -1.99
C VAL A 196 -18.89 -9.34 -1.22
N THR A 197 -19.45 -10.52 -0.94
CA THR A 197 -20.67 -10.64 -0.14
C THR A 197 -20.37 -10.28 1.31
N ARG A 198 -21.12 -9.33 1.85
CA ARG A 198 -21.08 -8.93 3.27
C ARG A 198 -22.46 -9.21 3.89
N PRO A 199 -22.61 -9.28 5.23
CA PRO A 199 -23.88 -9.60 5.89
C PRO A 199 -25.09 -8.75 5.46
N TYR A 200 -24.85 -7.56 4.88
CA TYR A 200 -25.87 -6.62 4.43
C TYR A 200 -25.79 -6.28 2.93
N HIS A 201 -24.95 -6.98 2.15
CA HIS A 201 -24.74 -6.72 0.73
C HIS A 201 -24.41 -8.00 -0.05
N LEU A 202 -25.20 -8.30 -1.09
CA LEU A 202 -24.89 -9.38 -2.03
C LEU A 202 -23.84 -8.89 -3.04
N ALA A 203 -22.79 -9.67 -3.26
CA ALA A 203 -21.78 -9.37 -4.26
C ALA A 203 -22.40 -9.09 -5.65
N LEU A 204 -21.97 -8.01 -6.28
CA LEU A 204 -22.25 -7.71 -7.67
C LEU A 204 -21.38 -8.57 -8.60
N SER A 205 -21.82 -8.72 -9.85
CA SER A 205 -20.94 -9.21 -10.90
C SER A 205 -19.81 -8.21 -11.16
N LEU A 206 -18.67 -8.67 -11.70
CA LEU A 206 -17.58 -7.76 -12.06
C LEU A 206 -18.03 -6.71 -13.08
N ASP A 207 -18.90 -7.08 -14.02
CA ASP A 207 -19.39 -6.18 -15.05
C ASP A 207 -20.26 -5.07 -14.42
N ASP A 208 -21.17 -5.43 -13.52
CA ASP A 208 -22.00 -4.45 -12.78
C ASP A 208 -21.15 -3.56 -11.85
N ALA A 209 -20.16 -4.12 -11.15
CA ALA A 209 -19.24 -3.36 -10.31
C ALA A 209 -18.40 -2.37 -11.14
N THR A 210 -18.00 -2.78 -12.34
CA THR A 210 -17.26 -1.94 -13.30
C THR A 210 -18.12 -0.74 -13.72
N ASP A 211 -19.39 -0.96 -14.06
CA ASP A 211 -20.31 0.11 -14.47
C ASP A 211 -20.50 1.16 -13.35
N VAL A 212 -20.68 0.71 -12.10
CA VAL A 212 -20.78 1.59 -10.92
C VAL A 212 -19.52 2.43 -10.74
N ILE A 213 -18.34 1.80 -10.81
CA ILE A 213 -17.05 2.48 -10.64
C ILE A 213 -16.82 3.50 -11.76
N VAL A 214 -17.07 3.13 -13.01
CA VAL A 214 -16.90 4.02 -14.17
C VAL A 214 -17.83 5.22 -14.10
N ALA A 215 -19.05 5.05 -13.60
CA ALA A 215 -20.03 6.13 -13.45
C ALA A 215 -19.56 7.25 -12.48
N ALA A 216 -18.65 6.95 -11.55
CA ALA A 216 -18.07 7.93 -10.61
C ALA A 216 -16.70 8.49 -11.07
N SER A 217 -16.34 8.29 -12.34
CA SER A 217 -15.13 8.87 -12.93
C SER A 217 -15.19 10.40 -12.95
N GLY A 218 -14.10 11.04 -12.53
CA GLY A 218 -13.96 12.50 -12.45
C GLY A 218 -14.55 13.14 -11.19
N SER A 219 -15.39 12.42 -10.44
CA SER A 219 -15.87 12.85 -9.12
C SER A 219 -15.09 12.14 -8.00
N ILE A 220 -15.37 10.86 -7.78
CA ILE A 220 -14.70 10.07 -6.74
C ILE A 220 -13.37 9.53 -7.27
N TYR A 221 -13.38 8.99 -8.49
CA TYR A 221 -12.21 8.30 -9.04
C TYR A 221 -11.53 9.10 -10.14
N ASP A 222 -10.21 8.97 -10.21
CA ASP A 222 -9.39 9.55 -11.27
C ASP A 222 -9.70 8.92 -12.64
N PRO A 223 -10.09 9.69 -13.66
CA PRO A 223 -10.33 9.17 -15.01
C PRO A 223 -9.18 8.36 -15.59
N SER A 224 -7.92 8.76 -15.34
CA SER A 224 -6.74 8.05 -15.84
C SER A 224 -6.54 6.68 -15.16
N VAL A 225 -6.96 6.56 -13.89
CA VAL A 225 -6.96 5.29 -13.16
C VAL A 225 -8.11 4.40 -13.64
N ILE A 226 -9.28 4.97 -13.93
CA ILE A 226 -10.41 4.23 -14.52
C ILE A 226 -10.01 3.60 -15.86
N GLU A 227 -9.30 4.33 -16.72
CA GLU A 227 -8.77 3.76 -17.96
C GLU A 227 -7.83 2.57 -17.71
N ALA A 228 -6.95 2.67 -16.70
CA ALA A 228 -6.06 1.58 -16.33
C ALA A 228 -6.82 0.37 -15.75
N PHE A 229 -7.84 0.61 -14.93
CA PHE A 229 -8.73 -0.42 -14.40
C PHE A 229 -9.47 -1.17 -15.53
N ILE A 230 -10.02 -0.45 -16.51
CA ILE A 230 -10.69 -1.06 -17.67
C ILE A 230 -9.69 -1.92 -18.47
N ARG A 231 -8.46 -1.45 -18.69
CA ARG A 231 -7.40 -2.24 -19.34
C ARG A 231 -7.06 -3.51 -18.55
N ALA A 232 -7.15 -3.47 -17.22
CA ALA A 232 -6.83 -4.58 -16.33
C ALA A 232 -8.01 -5.55 -16.09
N SER A 233 -9.22 -5.21 -16.56
CA SER A 233 -10.46 -5.96 -16.28
C SER A 233 -10.38 -7.46 -16.58
N GLY A 234 -9.68 -7.86 -17.65
CA GLY A 234 -9.48 -9.28 -17.99
C GLY A 234 -8.70 -10.05 -16.92
N GLU A 235 -7.60 -9.48 -16.40
CA GLU A 235 -6.79 -10.09 -15.34
C GLU A 235 -7.56 -10.11 -14.00
N LEU A 236 -8.31 -9.05 -13.70
CA LEU A 236 -9.15 -8.97 -12.51
C LEU A 236 -10.29 -10.00 -12.53
N LYS A 237 -10.88 -10.27 -13.70
CA LYS A 237 -11.93 -11.29 -13.87
C LYS A 237 -11.43 -12.69 -13.52
N ASP A 238 -10.24 -13.05 -13.98
CA ASP A 238 -9.61 -14.33 -13.66
C ASP A 238 -9.31 -14.45 -12.16
N TYR A 239 -8.93 -13.35 -11.52
CA TYR A 239 -8.62 -13.30 -10.10
C TYR A 239 -9.87 -13.47 -9.23
N ILE A 240 -10.89 -12.65 -9.49
CA ILE A 240 -12.17 -12.68 -8.79
C ILE A 240 -12.86 -14.04 -8.97
N GLY A 241 -12.82 -14.61 -10.18
CA GLY A 241 -13.35 -15.95 -10.45
C GLY A 241 -12.74 -17.04 -9.56
N ARG A 242 -11.43 -16.95 -9.24
CA ARG A 242 -10.76 -17.91 -8.33
C ARG A 242 -11.21 -17.73 -6.88
N ILE A 243 -11.36 -16.50 -6.41
CA ILE A 243 -11.81 -16.19 -5.04
C ILE A 243 -13.20 -16.79 -4.77
N PHE A 244 -14.15 -16.60 -5.70
CA PHE A 244 -15.52 -17.13 -5.56
C PHE A 244 -15.57 -18.67 -5.53
N ILE A 245 -14.64 -19.36 -6.22
CA ILE A 245 -14.55 -20.82 -6.18
C ILE A 245 -14.05 -21.27 -4.80
N THR A 246 -13.03 -20.61 -4.25
CA THR A 246 -12.44 -20.98 -2.96
C THR A 246 -13.37 -20.71 -1.78
N VAL A 247 -14.09 -19.58 -1.76
CA VAL A 247 -15.05 -19.26 -0.69
C VAL A 247 -16.20 -20.26 -0.65
N ASN A 248 -16.76 -20.63 -1.81
CA ASN A 248 -17.84 -21.63 -1.91
C ASN A 248 -17.39 -23.07 -1.55
N GLN A 249 -16.10 -23.38 -1.61
CA GLN A 249 -15.57 -24.66 -1.13
C GLN A 249 -15.30 -24.66 0.38
N ALA A 250 -15.04 -23.51 0.99
CA ALA A 250 -14.85 -23.37 2.43
C ALA A 250 -16.18 -23.29 3.21
N SER A 251 -17.23 -22.70 2.62
CA SER A 251 -18.55 -22.53 3.23
C SER A 251 -19.48 -23.72 2.94
N GLY A 252 -19.05 -24.94 3.23
CA GLY A 252 -19.82 -26.17 3.01
C GLY A 252 -21.14 -26.24 3.80
N GLU A 253 -22.13 -25.43 3.44
CA GLU A 253 -23.54 -25.52 3.82
C GLU A 253 -24.36 -24.63 2.88
N ARG A 254 -25.09 -25.26 1.93
CA ARG A 254 -26.19 -24.60 1.23
C ARG A 254 -27.44 -24.74 2.09
N PRO A 255 -28.12 -23.67 2.51
CA PRO A 255 -29.53 -23.79 2.83
C PRO A 255 -30.28 -23.93 1.50
N GLY A 256 -30.99 -25.04 1.33
CA GLY A 256 -31.91 -25.20 0.20
C GLY A 256 -33.00 -24.12 0.21
N PRO A 257 -33.71 -23.93 -0.93
CA PRO A 257 -34.75 -22.93 -1.02
C PRO A 257 -35.85 -23.26 -0.01
N THR A 258 -36.09 -22.35 0.93
CA THR A 258 -37.32 -22.33 1.71
C THR A 258 -38.34 -21.51 0.92
N VAL A 259 -39.53 -22.10 0.79
CA VAL A 259 -40.68 -21.74 -0.06
C VAL A 259 -41.04 -20.26 -0.02
#